data_AF-A0AA35K9V1-F1
#
_entry.id   AF-A0AA35K9V1-F1
#
_cell.length_a   1.000
_cell.length_b   1.000
_cell.length_c   1.000
_cell.angle_alpha   90.00
_cell.angle_beta   90.00
_cell.angle_gamma   90.00
#
_symmetry.space_group_name_H-M   'P 1'
#
loop_
_entity.id
_entity.type
_entity.pdbx_description
1 polymer ?
#
loop_
_entity_poly.entity_id
_entity_poly.type
_entity_poly.pdbx_seq_one_letter_code
_entity_poly.pdbx_strand_id
1 'polypeptide(L)'
;MECINKTRTPSNPPLPNFHLRPQVYIKFLLEYEASCAAALYKLHGLKPSFLSSGQDYWLKHHHHHHLEIFHRNILYHHYFLFWSEMKVLSQFLHVAVVVAIFTLPCLGQAGDKCAGVPGIPGTPGSSGVPGRDGRDGMKGDPGPPGPMGPPNGLPGATGRDGLPGPPGPRGEQGEKGERGPEGRPASLDPEVQEVLRSLNQKILRLEGVLLLKGMINKAGDKIFATNAKVVDFETILQTCQNSGGSVAKPMNEKENDAILEIVKEKNQYAYLGIKESPIPREFEYLDGMAVNYTNWRRYEPNGKGAENCVEMQTDGSWNDKKCNQYRLTVCEF
;
A
#
# COMPACT_ATOMS: atom_id res chain seq x y z
N MET A 1 -2.85 36.98 -10.64
CA MET A 1 -1.50 36.97 -11.24
C MET A 1 -0.77 38.29 -10.93
N GLU A 2 -0.60 38.64 -9.65
CA GLU A 2 0.02 39.93 -9.25
C GLU A 2 1.11 39.77 -8.18
N CYS A 3 1.59 38.54 -7.93
CA CYS A 3 2.66 38.28 -6.94
C CYS A 3 4.03 37.99 -7.57
N ILE A 4 4.17 37.98 -8.90
CA ILE A 4 5.42 37.58 -9.59
C ILE A 4 6.22 38.77 -10.17
N ASN A 5 5.72 40.02 -10.10
CA ASN A 5 6.39 41.16 -10.77
C ASN A 5 7.22 42.10 -9.88
N LYS A 6 7.62 41.69 -8.66
CA LYS A 6 8.60 42.45 -7.84
C LYS A 6 10.03 41.90 -7.84
N THR A 7 10.31 40.86 -8.64
CA THR A 7 11.67 40.33 -8.84
C THR A 7 12.25 40.81 -10.17
N ARG A 8 12.68 42.07 -10.25
CA ARG A 8 13.71 42.53 -11.21
C ARG A 8 14.72 43.40 -10.47
N THR A 9 15.90 42.81 -10.25
CA THR A 9 17.18 43.36 -9.76
C THR A 9 17.66 44.54 -10.62
N PRO A 10 18.66 45.40 -10.25
CA PRO A 10 19.82 45.07 -9.40
C PRO A 10 20.38 46.19 -8.48
N SER A 11 20.90 45.80 -7.33
CA SER A 11 22.12 46.36 -6.72
C SER A 11 22.34 45.68 -5.39
N ASN A 12 23.53 45.10 -5.20
CA ASN A 12 23.99 44.58 -3.92
C ASN A 12 24.22 45.79 -2.99
N PRO A 13 23.44 45.97 -1.90
CA PRO A 13 23.87 46.88 -0.84
C PRO A 13 24.82 46.11 0.09
N PRO A 14 25.83 46.77 0.67
CA PRO A 14 26.69 46.11 1.64
C PRO A 14 25.86 45.70 2.86
N LEU A 15 26.17 44.53 3.41
CA LEU A 15 25.60 44.03 4.67
C LEU A 15 25.53 45.15 5.72
N PRO A 16 24.34 45.55 6.21
CA PRO A 16 24.28 46.44 7.35
C PRO A 16 24.58 45.63 8.62
N ASN A 17 25.49 46.18 9.41
CA ASN A 17 25.87 45.72 10.73
C ASN A 17 24.68 45.26 11.57
N PHE A 18 24.89 44.17 12.31
CA PHE A 18 24.04 43.69 13.40
C PHE A 18 23.80 44.81 14.42
N HIS A 19 22.71 45.58 14.26
CA HIS A 19 21.99 46.30 15.33
C HIS A 19 20.76 47.02 14.76
N LEU A 20 19.71 46.26 14.46
CA LEU A 20 18.34 46.78 14.37
C LEU A 20 17.45 45.91 15.27
N ARG A 21 16.64 46.54 16.11
CA ARG A 21 15.91 45.88 17.21
C ARG A 21 14.92 44.83 16.67
N PRO A 22 14.75 43.67 17.36
CA PRO A 22 13.84 42.58 16.95
C PRO A 22 12.40 43.01 16.67
N GLN A 23 11.95 44.12 17.28
CA GLN A 23 10.58 44.62 17.15
C GLN A 23 10.21 45.11 15.74
N VAL A 24 11.18 45.55 14.93
CA VAL A 24 10.90 46.03 13.56
C VAL A 24 10.74 44.85 12.59
N TYR A 25 11.50 43.77 12.79
CA TYR A 25 11.44 42.56 11.97
C TYR A 25 10.15 41.77 12.20
N ILE A 26 9.69 41.70 13.46
CA ILE A 26 8.42 41.06 13.84
C ILE A 26 7.23 41.84 13.27
N LYS A 27 7.27 43.18 13.27
CA LYS A 27 6.22 43.99 12.66
C LYS A 27 6.11 43.77 11.15
N PHE A 28 7.25 43.61 10.46
CA PHE A 28 7.30 43.35 9.02
C PHE A 28 6.77 41.95 8.65
N LEU A 29 7.05 40.93 9.49
CA LEU A 29 6.52 39.58 9.32
C LEU A 29 5.00 39.50 9.60
N LEU A 30 4.52 40.18 10.63
CA LEU A 30 3.09 40.24 10.98
C LEU A 30 2.26 40.97 9.90
N GLU A 31 2.77 42.03 9.29
CA GLU A 31 2.10 42.74 8.19
C GLU A 31 2.08 41.90 6.89
N TYR A 32 3.07 41.03 6.68
CA TYR A 32 3.15 40.12 5.54
C TYR A 32 2.17 38.93 5.68
N GLU A 33 2.09 38.31 6.87
CA GLU A 33 1.18 37.20 7.15
C GLU A 33 -0.30 37.64 7.15
N ALA A 34 -0.61 38.85 7.64
CA ALA A 34 -1.95 39.40 7.62
C ALA A 34 -2.48 39.63 6.19
N SER A 35 -1.61 40.02 5.25
CA SER A 35 -1.98 40.19 3.83
C SER A 35 -2.21 38.85 3.12
N CYS A 36 -1.45 37.81 3.47
CA CYS A 36 -1.64 36.47 2.90
C CYS A 36 -2.89 35.77 3.43
N ALA A 37 -3.18 35.91 4.73
CA ALA A 37 -4.39 35.34 5.33
C ALA A 37 -5.67 35.98 4.75
N ALA A 38 -5.71 37.30 4.61
CA ALA A 38 -6.86 38.00 4.03
C ALA A 38 -7.14 37.61 2.57
N ALA A 39 -6.09 37.28 1.79
CA ALA A 39 -6.24 36.80 0.42
C ALA A 39 -6.79 35.37 0.35
N LEU A 40 -6.38 34.48 1.26
CA LEU A 40 -6.89 33.11 1.38
C LEU A 40 -8.36 33.05 1.82
N TYR A 41 -8.77 33.90 2.77
CA TYR A 41 -10.18 33.96 3.21
C TYR A 41 -11.15 34.41 2.10
N LYS A 42 -10.69 35.27 1.17
CA LYS A 42 -11.48 35.70 0.00
C LYS A 42 -11.59 34.64 -1.09
N LEU A 43 -10.59 33.78 -1.25
CA LEU A 43 -10.57 32.69 -2.24
C LEU A 43 -11.45 31.50 -1.84
N HIS A 44 -11.64 31.25 -0.54
CA HIS A 44 -12.41 30.12 -0.03
C HIS A 44 -13.80 30.46 0.51
N GLY A 45 -14.25 31.72 0.44
CA GLY A 45 -15.62 32.12 0.79
C GLY A 45 -16.01 31.91 2.26
N LEU A 46 -15.03 31.79 3.17
CA LEU A 46 -15.27 31.51 4.59
C LEU A 46 -15.54 32.81 5.35
N LYS A 47 -16.71 32.92 6.01
CA LYS A 47 -17.01 34.02 6.94
C LYS A 47 -16.32 33.79 8.29
N PRO A 48 -15.64 34.79 8.87
CA PRO A 48 -15.08 34.66 10.21
C PRO A 48 -16.22 34.77 11.22
N SER A 49 -16.52 33.67 11.91
CA SER A 49 -17.31 33.69 13.14
C SER A 49 -16.43 33.11 14.24
N PHE A 50 -16.48 33.75 15.41
CA PHE A 50 -15.64 33.51 16.60
C PHE A 50 -14.18 33.95 16.50
N LEU A 51 -13.91 35.20 16.91
CA LEU A 51 -12.70 35.62 17.68
C LEU A 51 -12.66 37.15 17.86
N SER A 52 -13.75 37.79 18.30
CA SER A 52 -13.73 39.25 18.55
C SER A 52 -14.33 39.72 19.87
N SER A 53 -14.80 38.83 20.76
CA SER A 53 -15.38 39.26 22.04
C SER A 53 -14.59 38.85 23.29
N GLY A 54 -13.52 38.06 23.16
CA GLY A 54 -12.71 37.58 24.29
C GLY A 54 -11.36 38.28 24.48
N GLN A 55 -10.76 38.83 23.42
CA GLN A 55 -9.42 39.42 23.48
C GLN A 55 -9.41 40.84 24.07
N ASP A 56 -10.45 41.63 23.85
CA ASP A 56 -10.49 43.03 24.30
C ASP A 56 -10.74 43.20 25.81
N TYR A 57 -11.35 42.21 26.47
CA TYR A 57 -11.60 42.26 27.91
C TYR A 57 -10.35 41.86 28.73
N TRP A 58 -9.53 40.95 28.19
CA TRP A 58 -8.36 40.41 28.88
C TRP A 58 -7.11 41.31 28.77
N LEU A 59 -6.95 42.04 27.65
CA LEU A 59 -5.80 42.92 27.44
C LEU A 59 -5.76 44.15 28.36
N LYS A 60 -6.84 44.44 29.09
CA LYS A 60 -6.92 45.64 29.93
C LYS A 60 -6.42 45.44 31.35
N HIS A 61 -6.25 44.20 31.85
CA HIS A 61 -6.18 43.96 33.31
C HIS A 61 -5.05 43.07 33.87
N HIS A 62 -4.10 42.53 33.10
CA HIS A 62 -3.04 41.70 33.71
C HIS A 62 -1.59 41.99 33.28
N HIS A 63 -0.75 42.11 34.31
CA HIS A 63 0.66 42.48 34.29
C HIS A 63 1.55 41.50 33.49
N HIS A 64 2.57 42.10 32.85
CA HIS A 64 3.57 41.57 31.91
C HIS A 64 4.24 40.20 32.18
N HIS A 65 4.06 39.56 33.34
CA HIS A 65 4.78 38.32 33.68
C HIS A 65 4.11 37.03 33.18
N HIS A 66 2.81 37.04 32.88
CA HIS A 66 2.10 35.85 32.35
C HIS A 66 2.16 35.70 30.83
N LEU A 67 2.53 36.76 30.08
CA LEU A 67 2.62 36.70 28.62
C LEU A 67 3.76 35.80 28.14
N GLU A 68 4.91 35.76 28.81
CA GLU A 68 6.02 34.92 28.37
C GLU A 68 5.71 33.42 28.48
N ILE A 69 5.00 33.00 29.54
CA ILE A 69 4.60 31.60 29.73
C ILE A 69 3.54 31.21 28.68
N PHE A 70 2.59 32.11 28.39
CA PHE A 70 1.55 31.88 27.40
C PHE A 70 2.11 31.81 25.97
N HIS A 71 3.03 32.72 25.60
CA HIS A 71 3.71 32.70 24.30
C HIS A 71 4.62 31.47 24.14
N ARG A 72 5.34 31.07 25.20
CA ARG A 72 6.18 29.86 25.17
C ARG A 72 5.30 28.63 24.97
N ASN A 73 4.17 28.50 25.67
CA ASN A 73 3.24 27.39 25.47
C ASN A 73 2.59 27.37 24.08
N ILE A 74 2.24 28.51 23.49
CA ILE A 74 1.70 28.57 22.12
C ILE A 74 2.76 28.18 21.08
N LEU A 75 4.00 28.65 21.24
CA LEU A 75 5.11 28.27 20.35
C LEU A 75 5.43 26.78 20.46
N TYR A 76 5.42 26.20 21.67
CA TYR A 76 5.57 24.76 21.86
C TYR A 76 4.41 23.98 21.25
N HIS A 77 3.16 24.44 21.38
CA HIS A 77 2.01 23.80 20.77
C HIS A 77 2.04 23.88 19.23
N HIS A 78 2.40 25.03 18.66
CA HIS A 78 2.55 25.17 17.21
C HIS A 78 3.73 24.35 16.68
N TYR A 79 4.84 24.32 17.40
CA TYR A 79 5.98 23.48 17.05
C TYR A 79 5.65 21.99 17.14
N PHE A 80 4.93 21.56 18.17
CA PHE A 80 4.48 20.18 18.35
C PHE A 80 3.47 19.76 17.27
N LEU A 81 2.49 20.61 16.96
CA LEU A 81 1.52 20.37 15.88
C LEU A 81 2.22 20.30 14.52
N PHE A 82 3.11 21.25 14.22
CA PHE A 82 3.92 21.25 13.00
C PHE A 82 4.81 19.99 12.89
N TRP A 83 5.45 19.57 13.99
CA TRP A 83 6.22 18.33 14.03
C TRP A 83 5.35 17.08 13.90
N SER A 84 4.13 17.09 14.44
CA SER A 84 3.19 15.97 14.31
C SER A 84 2.69 15.84 12.87
N GLU A 85 2.38 16.95 12.20
CA GLU A 85 1.99 16.95 10.79
C GLU A 85 3.14 16.52 9.89
N MET A 86 4.38 16.96 10.16
CA MET A 86 5.56 16.51 9.40
C MET A 86 5.87 15.03 9.60
N LYS A 87 5.63 14.47 10.80
CA LYS A 87 5.75 13.01 11.04
C LYS A 87 4.67 12.22 10.32
N VAL A 88 3.44 12.73 10.33
CA VAL A 88 2.31 12.11 9.63
C VAL A 88 2.55 12.14 8.12
N LEU A 89 3.00 13.26 7.55
CA LEU A 89 3.39 13.37 6.14
C LEU A 89 4.57 12.45 5.79
N SER A 90 5.55 12.31 6.69
CA SER A 90 6.65 11.35 6.51
C SER A 90 6.15 9.92 6.50
N GLN A 91 5.25 9.55 7.41
CA GLN A 91 4.63 8.22 7.43
C GLN A 91 3.79 7.96 6.18
N PHE A 92 2.98 8.93 5.74
CA PHE A 92 2.24 8.83 4.49
C PHE A 92 3.15 8.71 3.28
N LEU A 93 4.30 9.40 3.25
CA LEU A 93 5.29 9.26 2.19
C LEU A 93 5.94 7.87 2.22
N HIS A 94 6.27 7.33 3.40
CA HIS A 94 6.81 5.97 3.52
C HIS A 94 5.79 4.92 3.09
N VAL A 95 4.53 5.06 3.53
CA VAL A 95 3.44 4.16 3.11
C VAL A 95 3.19 4.29 1.61
N ALA A 96 3.17 5.51 1.05
CA ALA A 96 3.00 5.72 -0.38
C ALA A 96 4.17 5.14 -1.20
N VAL A 97 5.41 5.26 -0.73
CA VAL A 97 6.59 4.66 -1.37
C VAL A 97 6.54 3.14 -1.28
N VAL A 98 6.18 2.57 -0.13
CA VAL A 98 6.01 1.13 0.07
C VAL A 98 4.89 0.62 -0.84
N VAL A 99 3.71 1.23 -0.78
CA VAL A 99 2.57 0.90 -1.65
C VAL A 99 2.99 1.01 -3.10
N ALA A 100 3.65 2.09 -3.53
CA ALA A 100 4.14 2.23 -4.90
C ALA A 100 5.13 1.11 -5.28
N ILE A 101 6.12 0.76 -4.44
CA ILE A 101 7.06 -0.34 -4.70
C ILE A 101 6.31 -1.67 -4.88
N PHE A 102 5.25 -1.92 -4.11
CA PHE A 102 4.49 -3.17 -4.16
C PHE A 102 3.35 -3.18 -5.17
N THR A 103 2.80 -2.03 -5.58
CA THR A 103 1.65 -1.93 -6.50
C THR A 103 2.02 -1.46 -7.92
N LEU A 104 3.13 -0.74 -8.11
CA LEU A 104 3.64 -0.39 -9.44
C LEU A 104 3.93 -1.61 -10.33
N PRO A 105 4.34 -2.79 -9.81
CA PRO A 105 4.49 -3.98 -10.64
C PRO A 105 3.17 -4.55 -11.17
N CYS A 106 2.01 -4.12 -10.65
CA CYS A 106 0.69 -4.65 -11.02
C CYS A 106 -0.08 -3.77 -12.04
N LEU A 107 0.39 -2.56 -12.33
CA LEU A 107 -0.22 -1.68 -13.32
C LEU A 107 0.24 -2.08 -14.74
N GLY A 108 -0.34 -3.15 -15.30
CA GLY A 108 -0.17 -3.39 -16.74
C GLY A 108 -0.32 -4.80 -17.32
N GLN A 109 -0.86 -5.80 -16.61
CA GLN A 109 -1.18 -7.09 -17.24
C GLN A 109 -2.51 -7.65 -16.73
N ALA A 110 -3.47 -7.82 -17.65
CA ALA A 110 -4.65 -8.63 -17.42
C ALA A 110 -4.22 -10.11 -17.36
N GLY A 111 -4.25 -10.69 -16.17
CA GLY A 111 -3.97 -12.10 -15.90
C GLY A 111 -3.48 -12.33 -14.47
N ASP A 112 -4.17 -13.17 -13.71
CA ASP A 112 -4.04 -13.45 -12.26
C ASP A 112 -2.70 -14.07 -11.78
N LYS A 113 -1.55 -13.62 -12.28
CA LYS A 113 -0.25 -14.05 -11.75
C LYS A 113 0.72 -12.88 -11.70
N CYS A 114 0.86 -12.29 -10.52
CA CYS A 114 2.06 -11.53 -10.21
C CYS A 114 3.26 -12.48 -10.35
N ALA A 115 4.08 -12.30 -11.39
CA ALA A 115 5.34 -13.01 -11.47
C ALA A 115 6.20 -12.57 -10.28
N GLY A 116 6.68 -13.53 -9.49
CA GLY A 116 7.59 -13.24 -8.38
C GLY A 116 8.79 -12.43 -8.86
N VAL A 117 9.31 -11.54 -8.00
CA VAL A 117 10.46 -10.71 -8.32
C VAL A 117 11.61 -11.61 -8.81
N PRO A 118 12.24 -11.32 -9.97
CA PRO A 118 13.38 -12.08 -10.44
C PRO A 118 14.44 -12.21 -9.34
N GLY A 119 15.00 -13.41 -9.18
CA GLY A 119 16.05 -13.66 -8.20
C GLY A 119 17.23 -12.70 -8.38
N ILE A 120 17.90 -12.35 -7.27
CA ILE A 120 19.08 -11.49 -7.29
C ILE A 120 20.13 -12.10 -8.22
N PRO A 121 20.70 -11.35 -9.19
CA PRO A 121 21.77 -11.86 -10.04
C PRO A 121 22.93 -12.42 -9.20
N GLY A 122 23.44 -13.60 -9.58
CA GLY A 122 24.58 -14.19 -8.91
C GLY A 122 25.81 -13.27 -8.94
N THR A 123 26.66 -13.34 -7.91
CA THR A 123 27.91 -12.59 -7.87
C THR A 123 28.81 -12.95 -9.05
N PRO A 124 29.54 -11.99 -9.65
CA PRO A 124 30.55 -12.30 -10.68
C PRO A 124 31.52 -13.37 -10.20
N GLY A 125 31.85 -14.33 -11.07
CA GLY A 125 32.83 -15.37 -10.75
C GLY A 125 34.19 -14.78 -10.38
N SER A 126 34.93 -15.46 -9.51
CA SER A 126 36.29 -15.06 -9.14
C SER A 126 37.20 -15.00 -10.36
N SER A 127 38.12 -14.03 -10.40
CA SER A 127 39.17 -13.97 -11.42
C SER A 127 39.93 -15.30 -11.49
N GLY A 128 40.19 -15.80 -12.70
CA GLY A 128 40.99 -17.02 -12.90
C GLY A 128 42.39 -16.89 -12.29
N VAL A 129 42.98 -18.02 -11.90
CA VAL A 129 44.35 -18.06 -11.39
C VAL A 129 45.36 -17.58 -12.46
N PRO A 130 46.45 -16.89 -12.08
CA PRO A 130 47.53 -16.58 -13.00
C PRO A 130 48.05 -17.85 -13.69
N GLY A 131 48.39 -17.74 -14.99
CA GLY A 131 48.97 -18.85 -15.73
C GLY A 131 50.28 -19.34 -15.08
N ARG A 132 50.59 -20.63 -15.24
CA ARG A 132 51.87 -21.19 -14.76
C ARG A 132 53.03 -20.58 -15.53
N ASP A 133 54.17 -20.42 -14.85
CA ASP A 133 55.41 -19.98 -15.49
C ASP A 133 55.81 -20.93 -16.63
N GLY A 134 56.40 -20.35 -17.69
CA GLY A 134 56.91 -21.11 -18.81
C GLY A 134 58.03 -22.07 -18.38
N ARG A 135 58.17 -23.21 -19.06
CA ARG A 135 59.29 -24.13 -18.81
C ARG A 135 60.60 -23.50 -19.29
N ASP A 136 61.70 -23.82 -18.61
CA ASP A 136 63.04 -23.43 -19.03
C ASP A 136 63.33 -23.92 -20.46
N GLY A 137 64.00 -23.07 -21.24
CA GLY A 137 64.40 -23.40 -22.60
C GLY A 137 65.39 -24.57 -22.62
N MET A 138 65.34 -25.39 -23.68
CA MET A 138 66.32 -26.46 -23.86
C MET A 138 67.72 -25.88 -24.04
N LYS A 139 68.74 -26.52 -23.44
CA LYS A 139 70.15 -26.16 -23.68
C LYS A 139 70.43 -26.31 -25.18
N GLY A 140 71.02 -25.27 -25.79
CA GLY A 140 71.40 -25.30 -27.21
C GLY A 140 72.41 -26.40 -27.51
N ASP A 141 72.39 -26.90 -28.75
CA ASP A 141 73.32 -27.93 -29.19
C ASP A 141 74.78 -27.45 -29.11
N PRO A 142 75.75 -28.35 -28.86
CA PRO A 142 77.17 -28.00 -28.93
C PRO A 142 77.51 -27.40 -30.29
N GLY A 143 78.26 -26.28 -30.28
CA GLY A 143 78.74 -25.66 -31.51
C GLY A 143 79.59 -26.65 -32.34
N PRO A 144 79.61 -26.49 -33.68
CA PRO A 144 80.45 -27.33 -34.53
C PRO A 144 81.93 -27.20 -34.12
N PRO A 145 82.74 -28.28 -34.22
CA PRO A 145 84.17 -28.21 -33.96
C PRO A 145 84.83 -27.11 -34.81
N GLY A 146 85.72 -26.33 -34.18
CA GLY A 146 86.46 -25.29 -34.89
C GLY A 146 87.36 -25.86 -35.98
N PRO A 147 87.68 -25.07 -37.03
CA PRO A 147 88.64 -25.48 -38.06
C PRO A 147 90.01 -25.78 -37.42
N MET A 148 90.69 -26.82 -37.93
CA MET A 148 92.01 -27.26 -37.43
C MET A 148 93.03 -26.12 -37.52
N GLY A 149 93.62 -25.76 -36.37
CA GLY A 149 94.60 -24.69 -36.30
C GLY A 149 95.97 -25.10 -36.88
N PRO A 150 96.80 -24.13 -37.31
CA PRO A 150 98.19 -24.38 -37.71
C PRO A 150 99.05 -24.91 -36.54
N PRO A 151 100.16 -25.64 -36.80
CA PRO A 151 100.98 -26.22 -35.76
C PRO A 151 101.51 -25.13 -34.80
N ASN A 152 101.32 -25.33 -33.50
CA ASN A 152 101.63 -24.42 -32.38
C ASN A 152 100.62 -23.29 -32.09
N GLY A 153 99.36 -23.40 -32.54
CA GLY A 153 98.29 -22.48 -32.12
C GLY A 153 97.79 -22.70 -30.68
N LEU A 154 97.48 -21.61 -29.97
CA LEU A 154 96.81 -21.62 -28.65
C LEU A 154 95.39 -22.23 -28.76
N PRO A 155 94.81 -22.76 -27.65
CA PRO A 155 93.43 -23.24 -27.63
C PRO A 155 92.45 -22.17 -28.16
N GLY A 156 91.49 -22.59 -28.98
CA GLY A 156 90.46 -21.70 -29.51
C GLY A 156 89.62 -21.07 -28.40
N ALA A 157 89.16 -19.84 -28.60
CA ALA A 157 88.27 -19.16 -27.66
C ALA A 157 86.97 -19.95 -27.44
N THR A 158 86.46 -19.96 -26.20
CA THR A 158 85.16 -20.58 -25.86
C THR A 158 84.05 -20.01 -26.76
N GLY A 159 83.18 -20.88 -27.27
CA GLY A 159 82.02 -20.46 -28.06
C GLY A 159 81.13 -19.49 -27.28
N ARG A 160 80.46 -18.58 -27.99
CA ARG A 160 79.50 -17.65 -27.38
C ARG A 160 78.27 -18.42 -26.88
N ASP A 161 77.68 -17.96 -25.78
CA ASP A 161 76.41 -18.49 -25.28
C ASP A 161 75.31 -18.37 -26.35
N GLY A 162 74.42 -19.36 -26.39
CA GLY A 162 73.26 -19.35 -27.27
C GLY A 162 72.31 -18.19 -26.94
N LEU A 163 71.54 -17.74 -27.94
CA LEU A 163 70.54 -16.71 -27.73
C LEU A 163 69.43 -17.21 -26.76
N PRO A 164 68.83 -16.32 -25.95
CA PRO A 164 67.65 -16.67 -25.15
C PRO A 164 66.53 -17.24 -26.03
N GLY A 165 65.83 -18.25 -25.52
CA GLY A 165 64.67 -18.81 -26.20
C GLY A 165 63.53 -17.78 -26.36
N PRO A 166 62.63 -17.98 -27.34
CA PRO A 166 61.46 -17.12 -27.50
C PRO A 166 60.54 -17.17 -26.26
N PRO A 167 59.77 -16.08 -25.98
CA PRO A 167 58.76 -16.11 -24.93
C PRO A 167 57.76 -17.26 -25.11
N GLY A 168 57.36 -17.88 -24.00
CA GLY A 168 56.36 -18.95 -24.01
C GLY A 168 54.99 -18.46 -24.51
N PRO A 169 54.11 -19.39 -24.96
CA PRO A 169 52.76 -19.04 -25.40
C PRO A 169 51.93 -18.45 -24.24
N ARG A 170 50.98 -17.57 -24.58
CA ARG A 170 50.01 -17.04 -23.60
C ARG A 170 49.20 -18.20 -23.01
N GLY A 171 49.06 -18.22 -21.69
CA GLY A 171 48.25 -19.22 -20.98
C GLY A 171 46.80 -19.24 -21.45
N GLU A 172 46.17 -20.41 -21.36
CA GLU A 172 44.77 -20.61 -21.76
C GLU A 172 43.82 -19.72 -20.95
N GLN A 173 42.73 -19.27 -21.59
CA GLN A 173 41.70 -18.51 -20.91
C GLN A 173 41.02 -19.40 -19.86
N GLY A 174 40.91 -18.91 -18.62
CA GLY A 174 40.23 -19.63 -17.55
C GLY A 174 38.78 -19.97 -17.93
N GLU A 175 38.32 -21.13 -17.47
CA GLU A 175 36.97 -21.61 -17.75
C GLU A 175 35.89 -20.65 -17.23
N LYS A 176 34.74 -20.60 -17.94
CA LYS A 176 33.60 -19.81 -17.50
C LYS A 176 33.09 -20.36 -16.17
N GLY A 177 32.94 -19.49 -15.18
CA GLY A 177 32.40 -19.87 -13.87
C GLY A 177 31.03 -20.57 -14.00
N GLU A 178 30.80 -21.54 -13.13
CA GLU A 178 29.57 -22.32 -13.11
C GLU A 178 28.34 -21.45 -12.86
N ARG A 179 27.19 -21.88 -13.40
CA ARG A 179 25.91 -21.23 -13.09
C ARG A 179 25.64 -21.40 -11.60
N GLY A 180 25.29 -20.32 -10.91
CA GLY A 180 24.86 -20.39 -9.52
C GLY A 180 23.67 -21.33 -9.33
N PRO A 181 23.50 -21.92 -8.15
CA PRO A 181 22.37 -22.80 -7.85
C PRO A 181 21.04 -22.05 -7.99
N GLU A 182 19.98 -22.80 -8.32
CA GLU A 182 18.63 -22.27 -8.37
C GLU A 182 18.20 -21.74 -6.99
N GLY A 183 17.49 -20.60 -6.97
CA GLY A 183 17.01 -20.01 -5.73
C GLY A 183 16.04 -20.94 -5.01
N ARG A 184 16.12 -21.00 -3.68
CA ARG A 184 15.16 -21.80 -2.90
C ARG A 184 13.74 -21.23 -3.08
N PRO A 185 12.71 -22.08 -3.23
CA PRO A 185 11.33 -21.60 -3.25
C PRO A 185 11.00 -20.89 -1.93
N ALA A 186 10.14 -19.88 -1.99
CA ALA A 186 9.64 -19.19 -0.80
C ALA A 186 8.70 -20.14 -0.03
N SER A 187 9.26 -21.01 0.81
CA SER A 187 8.48 -21.77 1.78
C SER A 187 8.13 -20.86 2.95
N LEU A 188 6.85 -20.79 3.32
CA LEU A 188 6.44 -20.19 4.59
C LEU A 188 7.22 -20.84 5.72
N ASP A 189 7.56 -20.05 6.73
CA ASP A 189 8.17 -20.57 7.95
C ASP A 189 7.29 -21.71 8.50
N PRO A 190 7.84 -22.91 8.78
CA PRO A 190 7.08 -24.03 9.33
C PRO A 190 6.28 -23.66 10.59
N GLU A 191 6.77 -22.72 11.41
CA GLU A 191 6.08 -22.22 12.59
C GLU A 191 4.81 -21.44 12.20
N VAL A 192 4.90 -20.57 11.19
CA VAL A 192 3.76 -19.82 10.66
C VAL A 192 2.71 -20.76 10.05
N GLN A 193 3.17 -21.80 9.34
CA GLN A 193 2.27 -22.80 8.77
C GLN A 193 1.49 -23.56 9.84
N GLU A 194 2.13 -23.88 10.95
CA GLU A 194 1.50 -24.56 12.08
C GLU A 194 0.48 -23.65 12.80
N VAL A 195 0.81 -22.37 12.97
CA VAL A 195 -0.13 -21.38 13.53
C VAL A 195 -1.36 -21.23 12.64
N LEU A 196 -1.18 -21.11 11.33
CA LEU A 196 -2.30 -20.99 10.37
C LEU A 196 -3.19 -22.24 10.39
N ARG A 197 -2.58 -23.43 10.42
CA ARG A 197 -3.30 -24.71 10.55
C ARG A 197 -4.13 -24.76 11.82
N SER A 198 -3.54 -24.36 12.95
CA SER A 198 -4.21 -24.31 14.25
C SER A 198 -5.37 -23.32 14.26
N LEU A 199 -5.18 -22.13 13.69
CA LEU A 199 -6.21 -21.10 13.60
C LEU A 199 -7.40 -21.57 12.74
N ASN A 200 -7.13 -22.12 11.55
CA ASN A 200 -8.16 -22.64 10.66
C ASN A 200 -8.97 -23.77 11.33
N GLN A 201 -8.32 -24.67 12.08
CA GLN A 201 -9.02 -25.70 12.85
C GLN A 201 -9.93 -25.12 13.93
N LYS A 202 -9.50 -24.06 14.62
CA LYS A 202 -10.34 -23.38 15.62
C LYS A 202 -11.54 -22.70 14.99
N ILE A 203 -11.37 -22.04 13.84
CA ILE A 203 -12.45 -21.39 13.09
C ILE A 203 -13.50 -22.42 12.67
N LEU A 204 -13.08 -23.50 12.00
CA LEU A 204 -13.98 -24.57 11.55
C LEU A 204 -14.73 -25.22 12.72
N ARG A 205 -14.07 -25.38 13.88
CA ARG A 205 -14.73 -25.91 15.07
C ARG A 205 -15.81 -24.98 15.60
N LEU A 206 -15.55 -23.67 15.67
CA LEU A 206 -16.55 -22.69 16.12
C LEU A 206 -17.71 -22.59 15.13
N GLU A 207 -17.41 -22.55 13.83
CA GLU A 207 -18.41 -22.56 12.75
C GLU A 207 -19.32 -23.80 12.86
N GLY A 208 -18.73 -24.99 13.03
CA GLY A 208 -19.49 -26.23 13.22
C GLY A 208 -20.40 -26.21 14.45
N VAL A 209 -19.98 -25.58 15.56
CA VAL A 209 -20.83 -25.41 16.75
C VAL A 209 -22.00 -24.46 16.48
N LEU A 210 -21.78 -23.37 15.73
CA LEU A 210 -22.82 -22.40 15.39
C LEU A 210 -23.86 -23.01 14.44
N LEU A 211 -23.42 -23.78 13.43
CA LEU A 211 -24.29 -24.54 12.52
C LEU A 211 -25.11 -25.58 13.29
N LEU A 212 -24.47 -26.37 14.17
CA LEU A 212 -25.16 -27.39 14.98
C LEU A 212 -26.25 -26.80 15.88
N LYS A 213 -26.05 -25.56 16.37
CA LYS A 213 -27.02 -24.83 17.19
C LYS A 213 -28.09 -24.08 16.38
N GLY A 214 -28.02 -24.10 15.05
CA GLY A 214 -28.91 -23.30 14.20
C GLY A 214 -28.75 -21.80 14.38
N MET A 215 -27.56 -21.34 14.78
CA MET A 215 -27.28 -19.90 14.98
C MET A 215 -26.88 -19.21 13.67
N ILE A 216 -26.36 -19.98 12.71
CA ILE A 216 -25.96 -19.52 11.39
C ILE A 216 -26.37 -20.53 10.33
N ASN A 217 -26.56 -20.04 9.10
CA ASN A 217 -26.71 -20.84 7.89
C ASN A 217 -25.56 -20.53 6.92
N LYS A 218 -25.21 -21.46 6.04
CA LYS A 218 -24.06 -21.30 5.13
C LYS A 218 -24.41 -21.65 3.70
N ALA A 219 -23.92 -20.84 2.75
CA ALA A 219 -23.94 -21.16 1.32
C ALA A 219 -22.60 -20.75 0.69
N GLY A 220 -21.78 -21.73 0.30
CA GLY A 220 -20.42 -21.47 -0.16
C GLY A 220 -19.58 -20.86 0.97
N ASP A 221 -18.94 -19.74 0.71
CA ASP A 221 -18.13 -19.02 1.70
C ASP A 221 -18.93 -18.01 2.53
N LYS A 222 -20.19 -17.72 2.16
CA LYS A 222 -21.05 -16.78 2.88
C LYS A 222 -21.72 -17.44 4.10
N ILE A 223 -21.76 -16.69 5.20
CA ILE A 223 -22.49 -17.05 6.41
C ILE A 223 -23.69 -16.11 6.58
N PHE A 224 -24.87 -16.66 6.83
CA PHE A 224 -26.09 -15.90 7.12
C PHE A 224 -26.49 -16.07 8.57
N ALA A 225 -26.87 -14.99 9.25
CA ALA A 225 -27.33 -15.06 10.63
C ALA A 225 -28.42 -14.01 10.92
N THR A 226 -29.21 -14.27 11.95
CA THR A 226 -30.23 -13.34 12.45
C THR A 226 -30.11 -13.16 13.95
N ASN A 227 -30.41 -11.95 14.44
CA ASN A 227 -30.62 -11.69 15.86
C ASN A 227 -32.11 -11.79 16.26
N ALA A 228 -32.96 -12.28 15.37
CA ALA A 228 -34.41 -12.44 15.51
C ALA A 228 -35.21 -11.14 15.76
N LYS A 229 -34.61 -9.96 15.54
CA LYS A 229 -35.31 -8.68 15.68
C LYS A 229 -36.06 -8.31 14.40
N VAL A 230 -37.21 -7.68 14.56
CA VAL A 230 -38.04 -7.17 13.47
C VAL A 230 -38.04 -5.64 13.58
N VAL A 231 -37.30 -4.97 12.69
CA VAL A 231 -36.99 -3.53 12.72
C VAL A 231 -37.10 -2.93 11.31
N ASP A 232 -37.01 -1.60 11.19
CA ASP A 232 -37.01 -0.93 9.88
C ASP A 232 -35.69 -1.16 9.12
N PHE A 233 -35.69 -0.84 7.82
CA PHE A 233 -34.54 -1.09 6.94
C PHE A 233 -33.26 -0.36 7.37
N GLU A 234 -33.35 0.88 7.85
CA GLU A 234 -32.18 1.65 8.27
C GLU A 234 -31.53 1.02 9.52
N THR A 235 -32.35 0.60 10.47
CA THR A 235 -31.87 -0.14 11.65
C THR A 235 -31.21 -1.47 11.28
N ILE A 236 -31.72 -2.18 10.27
CA ILE A 236 -31.10 -3.43 9.76
C ILE A 236 -29.72 -3.14 9.16
N LEU A 237 -29.59 -2.12 8.32
CA LEU A 237 -28.32 -1.71 7.72
C LEU A 237 -27.25 -1.48 8.79
N GLN A 238 -27.56 -0.67 9.80
CA GLN A 238 -26.64 -0.36 10.88
C GLN A 238 -26.31 -1.60 11.72
N THR A 239 -27.29 -2.46 11.99
CA THR A 239 -27.08 -3.69 12.78
C THR A 239 -26.10 -4.64 12.09
N CYS A 240 -26.26 -4.86 10.79
CA CYS A 240 -25.36 -5.75 10.04
C CYS A 240 -23.96 -5.15 9.90
N GLN A 241 -23.86 -3.85 9.60
CA GLN A 241 -22.58 -3.14 9.52
C GLN A 241 -21.81 -3.15 10.84
N ASN A 242 -22.48 -2.86 11.96
CA ASN A 242 -21.87 -2.88 13.29
C ASN A 242 -21.44 -4.30 13.73
N SER A 243 -21.99 -5.33 13.10
CA SER A 243 -21.60 -6.73 13.31
C SER A 243 -20.43 -7.15 12.41
N GLY A 244 -19.92 -6.28 11.53
CA GLY A 244 -18.87 -6.58 10.57
C GLY A 244 -19.35 -7.28 9.29
N GLY A 245 -20.66 -7.27 9.02
CA GLY A 245 -21.27 -7.88 7.85
C GLY A 245 -22.10 -6.87 7.04
N SER A 246 -22.98 -7.39 6.19
CA SER A 246 -23.92 -6.56 5.42
C SER A 246 -25.32 -7.19 5.42
N VAL A 247 -26.33 -6.47 4.93
CA VAL A 247 -27.68 -7.02 4.83
C VAL A 247 -27.68 -8.16 3.81
N ALA A 248 -28.28 -9.29 4.15
CA ALA A 248 -28.20 -10.49 3.32
C ALA A 248 -28.65 -10.22 1.88
N LYS A 249 -27.78 -10.52 0.91
CA LYS A 249 -28.06 -10.36 -0.53
C LYS A 249 -27.81 -11.68 -1.27
N PRO A 250 -28.86 -12.45 -1.59
CA PRO A 250 -28.69 -13.71 -2.30
C PRO A 250 -28.25 -13.46 -3.76
N MET A 251 -27.13 -14.05 -4.15
CA MET A 251 -26.57 -13.97 -5.50
C MET A 251 -26.77 -15.24 -6.32
N ASN A 252 -27.39 -16.26 -5.74
CA ASN A 252 -27.75 -17.52 -6.36
C ASN A 252 -28.82 -18.25 -5.53
N GLU A 253 -29.35 -19.35 -6.07
CA GLU A 253 -30.40 -20.16 -5.44
C GLU A 253 -29.97 -20.72 -4.07
N LYS A 254 -28.72 -21.19 -3.92
CA LYS A 254 -28.24 -21.74 -2.64
C LYS A 254 -28.21 -20.69 -1.53
N GLU A 255 -27.81 -19.46 -1.86
CA GLU A 255 -27.84 -18.34 -0.92
C GLU A 255 -29.28 -17.93 -0.59
N ASN A 256 -30.19 -17.95 -1.58
CA ASN A 256 -31.60 -17.70 -1.35
C ASN A 256 -32.20 -18.72 -0.37
N ASP A 257 -31.90 -19.99 -0.56
CA ASP A 257 -32.36 -21.08 0.30
C ASP A 257 -31.80 -20.98 1.72
N ALA A 258 -30.53 -20.61 1.88
CA ALA A 258 -29.92 -20.41 3.20
C ALA A 258 -30.60 -19.28 3.99
N ILE A 259 -30.98 -18.18 3.33
CA ILE A 259 -31.75 -17.10 3.95
C ILE A 259 -33.19 -17.58 4.23
N LEU A 260 -33.78 -18.34 3.29
CA LEU A 260 -35.14 -18.85 3.40
C LEU A 260 -35.33 -19.75 4.62
N GLU A 261 -34.36 -20.59 4.95
CA GLU A 261 -34.40 -21.41 6.17
C GLU A 261 -34.59 -20.55 7.43
N ILE A 262 -33.88 -19.41 7.53
CA ILE A 262 -34.03 -18.45 8.63
C ILE A 262 -35.43 -17.82 8.62
N VAL A 263 -35.86 -17.32 7.45
CA VAL A 263 -37.16 -16.64 7.26
C VAL A 263 -38.32 -17.58 7.60
N LYS A 264 -38.24 -18.85 7.19
CA LYS A 264 -39.21 -19.90 7.51
C LYS A 264 -39.24 -20.21 9.00
N GLU A 265 -38.07 -20.41 9.62
CA GLU A 265 -37.97 -20.74 11.04
C GLU A 265 -38.56 -19.63 11.93
N LYS A 266 -38.27 -18.36 11.60
CA LYS A 266 -38.80 -17.21 12.35
C LYS A 266 -40.23 -16.85 11.97
N ASN A 267 -40.73 -17.37 10.84
CA ASN A 267 -42.05 -17.03 10.28
C ASN A 267 -42.25 -15.51 10.16
N GLN A 268 -41.23 -14.82 9.63
CA GLN A 268 -41.21 -13.37 9.44
C GLN A 268 -40.52 -13.05 8.12
N TYR A 269 -41.03 -12.08 7.37
CA TYR A 269 -40.37 -11.61 6.14
C TYR A 269 -39.09 -10.84 6.48
N ALA A 270 -38.07 -10.96 5.64
CA ALA A 270 -36.79 -10.28 5.80
C ALA A 270 -36.56 -9.30 4.65
N TYR A 271 -35.94 -8.15 4.93
CA TYR A 271 -35.40 -7.34 3.84
C TYR A 271 -34.13 -7.97 3.28
N LEU A 272 -33.95 -7.80 1.98
CA LEU A 272 -32.72 -8.16 1.28
C LEU A 272 -31.86 -6.91 1.07
N GLY A 273 -30.55 -7.12 0.92
CA GLY A 273 -29.57 -6.10 0.55
C GLY A 273 -29.70 -5.65 -0.91
N ILE A 274 -30.92 -5.38 -1.36
CA ILE A 274 -31.30 -5.02 -2.73
C ILE A 274 -32.28 -3.85 -2.65
N LYS A 275 -32.09 -2.87 -3.53
CA LYS A 275 -32.96 -1.69 -3.67
C LYS A 275 -33.24 -1.40 -5.13
N GLU A 276 -34.32 -0.67 -5.39
CA GLU A 276 -34.60 -0.14 -6.73
C GLU A 276 -33.53 0.89 -7.11
N SER A 277 -33.05 0.82 -8.35
CA SER A 277 -32.08 1.75 -8.89
C SER A 277 -32.77 3.08 -9.26
N PRO A 278 -32.04 4.12 -9.67
CA PRO A 278 -32.63 5.34 -10.22
C PRO A 278 -33.45 5.11 -11.49
N ILE A 279 -33.26 3.97 -12.17
CA ILE A 279 -34.03 3.56 -13.34
C ILE A 279 -35.22 2.73 -12.84
N PRO A 280 -36.48 3.18 -13.03
CA PRO A 280 -37.64 2.47 -12.51
C PRO A 280 -37.68 1.01 -12.99
N ARG A 281 -38.00 0.09 -12.07
CA ARG A 281 -38.06 -1.36 -12.27
C ARG A 281 -36.73 -2.08 -12.47
N GLU A 282 -35.61 -1.38 -12.33
CA GLU A 282 -34.30 -2.00 -12.23
C GLU A 282 -33.84 -2.04 -10.77
N PHE A 283 -33.07 -3.06 -10.41
CA PHE A 283 -32.65 -3.27 -9.02
C PHE A 283 -31.13 -3.43 -8.96
N GLU A 284 -30.56 -2.86 -7.91
CA GLU A 284 -29.13 -2.91 -7.59
C GLU A 284 -28.93 -3.42 -6.16
N TYR A 285 -27.80 -4.08 -5.94
CA TYR A 285 -27.31 -4.35 -4.60
C TYR A 285 -26.90 -3.04 -3.91
N LEU A 286 -26.75 -3.07 -2.58
CA LEU A 286 -26.41 -1.87 -1.81
C LEU A 286 -25.02 -1.28 -2.13
N ASP A 287 -24.15 -2.04 -2.78
CA ASP A 287 -22.84 -1.60 -3.28
C ASP A 287 -22.91 -0.98 -4.70
N GLY A 288 -24.10 -0.89 -5.31
CA GLY A 288 -24.32 -0.34 -6.64
C GLY A 288 -24.15 -1.34 -7.78
N MET A 289 -23.83 -2.61 -7.50
CA MET A 289 -23.77 -3.66 -8.52
C MET A 289 -25.18 -4.03 -8.99
N ALA A 290 -25.35 -4.24 -10.30
CA ALA A 290 -26.61 -4.71 -10.86
C ALA A 290 -26.97 -6.11 -10.33
N VAL A 291 -28.26 -6.32 -10.02
CA VAL A 291 -28.75 -7.62 -9.56
C VAL A 291 -28.65 -8.66 -10.68
N ASN A 292 -27.98 -9.78 -10.40
CA ASN A 292 -27.73 -10.86 -11.37
C ASN A 292 -28.55 -12.14 -11.12
N TYR A 293 -29.13 -12.28 -9.93
CA TYR A 293 -30.02 -13.38 -9.55
C TYR A 293 -31.31 -12.79 -9.00
N THR A 294 -32.46 -13.35 -9.38
CA THR A 294 -33.76 -12.90 -8.88
C THR A 294 -34.67 -14.09 -8.58
N ASN A 295 -35.52 -13.94 -7.56
CA ASN A 295 -36.56 -14.92 -7.25
C ASN A 295 -37.91 -14.22 -7.02
N TRP A 296 -38.29 -13.33 -7.93
CA TRP A 296 -39.53 -12.55 -7.82
C TRP A 296 -40.77 -13.44 -7.71
N ARG A 297 -41.67 -13.06 -6.81
CA ARG A 297 -43.01 -13.63 -6.76
C ARG A 297 -43.74 -13.32 -8.07
N ARG A 298 -44.68 -14.19 -8.44
CA ARG A 298 -45.53 -13.96 -9.61
C ARG A 298 -46.18 -12.57 -9.54
N TYR A 299 -46.00 -11.81 -10.63
CA TYR A 299 -46.47 -10.43 -10.81
C TYR A 299 -45.66 -9.33 -10.11
N GLU A 300 -44.54 -9.68 -9.48
CA GLU A 300 -43.56 -8.71 -8.95
C GLU A 300 -42.37 -8.51 -9.91
N PRO A 301 -41.65 -7.38 -9.82
CA PRO A 301 -41.93 -6.20 -8.99
C PRO A 301 -43.01 -5.28 -9.58
N ASN A 302 -43.90 -4.74 -8.73
CA ASN A 302 -45.11 -3.99 -9.14
C ASN A 302 -45.21 -2.53 -8.66
N GLY A 303 -44.29 -2.09 -7.80
CA GLY A 303 -44.33 -0.81 -7.08
C GLY A 303 -44.00 0.43 -7.91
N LYS A 304 -43.47 0.28 -9.13
CA LYS A 304 -43.24 1.36 -10.11
C LYS A 304 -42.53 2.61 -9.53
N GLY A 305 -41.46 2.45 -8.76
CA GLY A 305 -40.73 3.58 -8.16
C GLY A 305 -41.23 4.06 -6.79
N ALA A 306 -42.27 3.42 -6.23
CA ALA A 306 -42.80 3.76 -4.91
C ALA A 306 -42.39 2.76 -3.81
N GLU A 307 -41.82 1.62 -4.19
CA GLU A 307 -41.45 0.51 -3.30
C GLU A 307 -39.98 0.13 -3.52
N ASN A 308 -39.08 0.92 -2.91
CA ASN A 308 -37.66 0.89 -3.29
C ASN A 308 -36.84 -0.21 -2.61
N CYS A 309 -37.41 -1.02 -1.72
CA CYS A 309 -36.72 -2.11 -1.03
C CYS A 309 -37.26 -3.47 -1.47
N VAL A 310 -36.49 -4.54 -1.26
CA VAL A 310 -36.90 -5.90 -1.60
C VAL A 310 -37.02 -6.73 -0.34
N GLU A 311 -38.15 -7.43 -0.17
CA GLU A 311 -38.37 -8.38 0.92
C GLU A 311 -38.44 -9.82 0.40
N MET A 312 -37.91 -10.76 1.18
CA MET A 312 -38.12 -12.20 1.00
C MET A 312 -39.29 -12.67 1.85
N GLN A 313 -40.21 -13.39 1.22
CA GLN A 313 -41.36 -14.04 1.86
C GLN A 313 -40.98 -15.43 2.40
N THR A 314 -41.87 -16.03 3.20
CA THR A 314 -41.67 -17.36 3.81
C THR A 314 -41.64 -18.52 2.81
N ASP A 315 -41.98 -18.29 1.54
CA ASP A 315 -41.82 -19.25 0.45
C ASP A 315 -40.50 -19.05 -0.33
N GLY A 316 -39.71 -18.02 0.00
CA GLY A 316 -38.45 -17.68 -0.65
C GLY A 316 -38.59 -16.71 -1.80
N SER A 317 -39.82 -16.40 -2.22
CA SER A 317 -40.09 -15.46 -3.30
C SER A 317 -39.97 -14.01 -2.85
N TRP A 318 -39.60 -13.13 -3.77
CA TRP A 318 -39.32 -11.73 -3.49
C TRP A 318 -40.51 -10.84 -3.84
N ASN A 319 -40.66 -9.76 -3.09
CA ASN A 319 -41.63 -8.72 -3.33
C ASN A 319 -40.93 -7.35 -3.17
N ASP A 320 -41.20 -6.40 -4.06
CA ASP A 320 -40.78 -5.03 -3.82
C ASP A 320 -41.71 -4.40 -2.76
N LYS A 321 -41.11 -3.65 -1.84
CA LYS A 321 -41.81 -3.07 -0.69
C LYS A 321 -41.24 -1.71 -0.35
N LYS A 322 -42.09 -0.84 0.18
CA LYS A 322 -41.64 0.38 0.89
C LYS A 322 -40.63 0.00 1.97
N CYS A 323 -39.55 0.76 2.09
CA CYS A 323 -38.46 0.53 3.05
C CYS A 323 -38.81 0.84 4.52
N ASN A 324 -40.01 1.37 4.77
CA ASN A 324 -40.47 1.79 6.09
C ASN A 324 -41.29 0.71 6.82
N GLN A 325 -41.27 -0.53 6.34
CA GLN A 325 -41.92 -1.64 7.02
C GLN A 325 -40.95 -2.28 8.02
N TYR A 326 -41.50 -3.02 8.98
CA TYR A 326 -40.69 -3.76 9.94
C TYR A 326 -40.45 -5.18 9.43
N ARG A 327 -39.18 -5.58 9.30
CA ARG A 327 -38.77 -6.88 8.78
C ARG A 327 -37.69 -7.51 9.63
N LEU A 328 -37.60 -8.83 9.54
CA LEU A 328 -36.58 -9.62 10.21
C LEU A 328 -35.18 -9.15 9.77
N THR A 329 -34.31 -8.91 10.75
CA THR A 329 -32.89 -8.63 10.50
C THR A 329 -32.17 -9.91 10.10
N VAL A 330 -31.68 -9.99 8.87
CA VAL A 330 -30.80 -11.06 8.41
C VAL A 330 -29.55 -10.44 7.79
N CYS A 331 -28.39 -10.84 8.29
CA CYS A 331 -27.10 -10.34 7.85
C CYS A 331 -26.30 -11.45 7.14
N GLU A 332 -25.45 -11.05 6.21
CA GLU A 332 -24.39 -11.88 5.61
C GLU A 332 -23.01 -11.46 6.10
N PHE A 333 -22.10 -12.43 6.19
CA PHE A 333 -20.71 -12.28 6.64
C PHE A 333 -19.74 -13.03 5.72
#